data_AF-A0A7V9KPI5-F1
#
_entry.id   AF-A0A7V9KPI5-F1
#
_cell.length_a   1.000
_cell.length_b   1.000
_cell.length_c   1.000
_cell.angle_alpha   90.00
_cell.angle_beta   90.00
_cell.angle_gamma   90.00
#
_symmetry.space_group_name_H-M   'P 1'
#
loop_
_entity.id
_entity.type
_entity.pdbx_description
1 polymer ?
#
loop_
_entity_poly.entity_id
_entity_poly.type
_entity_poly.pdbx_seq_one_letter_code
_entity_poly.pdbx_strand_id
1 'polypeptide(L)'
;MILATIGVSPWEALTSLLRGAFGSEFALTQSALKAIPLALTGLSVALCLRMRLWNIGAEGQFHAGAIGASWAALTFSDITAPGLLPLMIGASILTGAFWALLAAVPRALWGVNEIITTLLLNYVAILAVAYLVTGPWRSATGLNFPVTDLFGPGTRLPALGG
;
A
#
# COMPACT_ATOMS: atom_id res chain seq x y z
N MET A 1 -21.94 -7.41 21.18
CA MET A 1 -22.90 -8.44 21.64
C MET A 1 -22.60 -9.84 21.12
N ILE A 2 -22.09 -10.01 19.90
CA ILE A 2 -21.72 -11.33 19.35
C ILE A 2 -20.63 -12.05 20.18
N LEU A 3 -19.61 -11.33 20.69
CA LEU A 3 -18.57 -11.93 21.52
C LEU A 3 -19.12 -12.53 22.83
N ALA A 4 -20.06 -11.80 23.46
CA ALA A 4 -20.72 -12.27 24.68
C ALA A 4 -21.55 -13.53 24.45
N THR A 5 -22.17 -13.68 23.25
CA THR A 5 -22.90 -14.90 22.88
C THR A 5 -22.00 -16.11 22.63
N ILE A 6 -20.69 -15.91 22.41
CA ILE A 6 -19.68 -16.98 22.23
C ILE A 6 -18.88 -17.21 23.53
N GLY A 7 -19.31 -16.60 24.65
CA GLY A 7 -18.66 -16.75 25.96
C GLY A 7 -17.38 -15.92 26.15
N VAL A 8 -17.04 -15.03 25.21
CA VAL A 8 -15.90 -14.11 25.33
C VAL A 8 -16.41 -12.78 25.88
N SER A 9 -15.85 -12.32 27.00
CA SER A 9 -16.27 -11.02 27.52
C SER A 9 -15.85 -9.91 26.54
N PRO A 10 -16.76 -8.98 26.17
CA PRO A 10 -16.41 -7.86 25.28
C PRO A 10 -15.27 -7.01 25.83
N TRP A 11 -15.16 -6.95 27.16
CA TRP A 11 -14.11 -6.21 27.86
C TRP A 11 -12.75 -6.87 27.70
N GLU A 12 -12.64 -8.19 27.91
CA GLU A 12 -11.37 -8.90 27.66
C GLU A 12 -10.96 -8.78 26.20
N ALA A 13 -11.89 -8.91 25.25
CA ALA A 13 -11.61 -8.72 23.84
C ALA A 13 -11.06 -7.31 23.54
N LEU A 14 -11.65 -6.26 24.11
CA LEU A 14 -11.15 -4.89 23.97
C LEU A 14 -9.75 -4.74 24.57
N THR A 15 -9.50 -5.27 25.77
CA THR A 15 -8.17 -5.18 26.41
C THR A 15 -7.11 -5.96 25.63
N SER A 16 -7.48 -7.10 25.03
CA SER A 16 -6.61 -7.89 24.17
C SER A 16 -6.28 -7.15 22.87
N LEU A 17 -7.22 -6.41 22.28
CA LEU A 17 -6.95 -5.54 21.12
C LEU A 17 -5.96 -4.43 21.49
N LEU A 18 -6.15 -3.77 22.64
CA LEU A 18 -5.25 -2.71 23.11
C LEU A 18 -3.85 -3.24 23.41
N ARG A 19 -3.73 -4.40 24.08
CA ARG A 19 -2.44 -5.07 24.30
C ARG A 19 -1.81 -5.55 22.99
N GLY A 20 -2.60 -6.04 22.04
CA GLY A 20 -2.12 -6.46 20.74
C GLY A 20 -1.60 -5.29 19.88
N ALA A 21 -2.13 -4.08 20.09
CA ALA A 21 -1.70 -2.88 19.37
C ALA A 21 -0.53 -2.14 20.04
N PHE A 22 -0.52 -2.06 21.38
CA PHE A 22 0.42 -1.21 22.14
C PHE A 22 1.24 -1.95 23.21
N GLY A 23 1.02 -3.26 23.39
CA GLY A 23 1.57 -4.01 24.53
C GLY A 23 3.03 -4.45 24.39
N SER A 24 3.65 -4.26 23.22
CA SER A 24 5.06 -4.56 23.00
C SER A 24 5.67 -3.64 21.94
N GLU A 25 7.00 -3.53 21.91
CA GLU A 25 7.72 -2.78 20.86
C GLU A 25 7.41 -3.34 19.46
N PHE A 26 7.32 -4.66 19.33
CA PHE A 26 6.89 -5.30 18.09
C PHE A 26 5.47 -4.88 17.68
N ALA A 27 4.51 -4.89 18.62
CA ALA A 27 3.13 -4.47 18.38
C ALA A 27 3.06 -3.00 17.93
N LEU A 28 3.84 -2.12 18.55
CA LEU A 28 3.96 -0.71 18.16
C LEU A 28 4.54 -0.57 16.76
N THR A 29 5.62 -1.28 16.44
CA THR A 29 6.24 -1.25 15.11
C THR A 29 5.28 -1.75 14.03
N GLN A 30 4.56 -2.86 14.27
CA GLN A 30 3.57 -3.37 13.33
C GLN A 30 2.37 -2.42 13.16
N SER A 31 1.93 -1.79 14.24
CA SER A 31 0.87 -0.79 14.20
C SER A 31 1.30 0.45 13.41
N ALA A 32 2.52 0.93 13.63
CA ALA A 32 3.10 2.05 12.89
C ALA A 32 3.24 1.75 11.39
N LEU A 33 3.76 0.56 11.04
CA LEU A 33 3.90 0.13 9.64
C LEU A 33 2.57 0.13 8.88
N LYS A 34 1.46 -0.18 9.55
CA LYS A 34 0.11 -0.10 8.97
C LYS A 34 -0.47 1.32 9.00
N ALA A 35 -0.20 2.08 10.05
CA ALA A 35 -0.73 3.43 10.21
C ALA A 35 -0.12 4.42 9.20
N ILE A 36 1.17 4.28 8.87
CA ILE A 36 1.87 5.17 7.92
C ILE A 36 1.16 5.26 6.55
N PRO A 37 0.92 4.15 5.82
CA PRO A 37 0.25 4.23 4.52
C PRO A 37 -1.18 4.75 4.63
N LEU A 38 -1.91 4.42 5.69
CA LEU A 38 -3.26 4.94 5.95
C LEU A 38 -3.25 6.47 6.19
N ALA A 39 -2.28 6.97 6.95
CA ALA A 39 -2.13 8.40 7.22
C ALA A 39 -1.72 9.16 5.95
N LEU A 40 -0.78 8.63 5.16
CA LEU A 40 -0.32 9.25 3.91
C LEU A 40 -1.44 9.29 2.86
N THR A 41 -2.19 8.20 2.70
CA THR A 41 -3.35 8.17 1.78
C THR A 41 -4.44 9.13 2.26
N GLY A 42 -4.76 9.15 3.56
CA GLY A 42 -5.70 10.11 4.14
C GLY A 42 -5.29 11.57 3.92
N LEU A 43 -4.00 11.89 4.09
CA LEU A 43 -3.45 13.22 3.83
C LEU A 43 -3.59 13.62 2.35
N SER A 44 -3.32 12.69 1.43
CA SER A 44 -3.47 12.92 -0.01
C SER A 44 -4.92 13.24 -0.39
N VAL A 45 -5.89 12.51 0.16
CA VAL A 45 -7.32 12.75 -0.07
C VAL A 45 -7.76 14.07 0.55
N ALA A 46 -7.29 14.39 1.77
CA ALA A 46 -7.58 15.67 2.43
C ALA A 46 -7.09 16.86 1.58
N LEU A 47 -5.95 16.75 0.92
CA LEU A 47 -5.45 17.75 -0.03
C LEU A 47 -6.36 17.87 -1.26
N CYS A 48 -6.79 16.75 -1.85
CA CYS A 48 -7.73 16.76 -2.98
C CYS A 48 -9.07 17.43 -2.64
N LEU A 49 -9.60 17.14 -1.44
CA LEU A 49 -10.86 17.73 -0.97
C LEU A 49 -10.77 19.25 -0.84
N ARG A 50 -9.61 19.82 -0.45
CA ARG A 50 -9.39 21.27 -0.45
C ARG A 50 -9.48 21.89 -1.84
N MET A 51 -9.15 21.13 -2.88
CA MET A 51 -9.31 21.54 -4.28
C MET A 51 -10.71 21.24 -4.85
N ARG A 52 -11.65 20.78 -4.00
CA ARG A 52 -13.00 20.32 -4.39
C ARG A 52 -12.96 19.16 -5.38
N LEU A 53 -11.94 18.31 -5.28
CA LEU A 53 -11.80 17.10 -6.08
C LEU A 53 -12.13 15.88 -5.22
N TRP A 54 -12.99 15.01 -5.76
CA TRP A 54 -13.37 13.77 -5.09
C TRP A 54 -12.45 12.64 -5.58
N ASN A 55 -11.34 12.42 -4.88
CA ASN A 55 -10.40 11.33 -5.17
C ASN A 55 -10.73 10.10 -4.30
N ILE A 56 -11.50 9.16 -4.84
CA ILE A 56 -11.75 7.85 -4.22
C ILE A 56 -10.68 6.81 -4.67
N GLY A 57 -9.80 7.20 -5.59
CA GLY A 57 -8.79 6.35 -6.22
C GLY A 57 -7.49 6.18 -5.44
N ALA A 58 -7.45 6.61 -4.17
CA ALA A 58 -6.23 6.59 -3.36
C ALA A 58 -5.70 5.17 -3.15
N GLU A 59 -6.58 4.17 -3.07
CA GLU A 59 -6.22 2.76 -2.98
C GLU A 59 -5.49 2.28 -4.25
N GLY A 60 -6.00 2.62 -5.43
CA GLY A 60 -5.36 2.27 -6.70
C GLY A 60 -4.01 2.97 -6.90
N GLN A 61 -3.92 4.24 -6.49
CA GLN A 61 -2.66 5.00 -6.50
C GLN A 61 -1.63 4.39 -5.53
N PHE A 62 -2.08 3.93 -4.35
CA PHE A 62 -1.24 3.22 -3.39
C PHE A 62 -0.72 1.90 -3.99
N HIS A 63 -1.58 1.09 -4.60
CA HIS A 63 -1.16 -0.14 -5.28
C HIS A 63 -0.20 0.13 -6.44
N ALA A 64 -0.46 1.14 -7.26
CA ALA A 64 0.43 1.54 -8.35
C ALA A 64 1.80 2.00 -7.84
N GLY A 65 1.83 2.79 -6.75
CA GLY A 65 3.07 3.18 -6.08
C GLY A 65 3.84 1.97 -5.54
N ALA A 66 3.13 1.00 -4.93
CA ALA A 66 3.72 -0.25 -4.47
C ALA A 66 4.31 -1.08 -5.61
N ILE A 67 3.68 -1.09 -6.79
CA ILE A 67 4.23 -1.69 -8.02
C ILE A 67 5.55 -0.99 -8.39
N GLY A 68 5.58 0.35 -8.44
CA GLY A 68 6.80 1.09 -8.76
C GLY A 68 7.95 0.82 -7.78
N ALA A 69 7.66 0.84 -6.47
CA ALA A 69 8.65 0.53 -5.45
C ALA A 69 9.15 -0.92 -5.55
N SER A 70 8.25 -1.88 -5.77
CA SER A 70 8.60 -3.30 -5.92
C SER A 70 9.42 -3.56 -7.18
N TRP A 71 9.07 -2.91 -8.29
CA TRP A 71 9.85 -2.99 -9.53
C TRP A 71 11.27 -2.50 -9.31
N ALA A 72 11.47 -1.37 -8.62
CA ALA A 72 12.81 -0.88 -8.31
C ALA A 72 13.57 -1.83 -7.38
N ALA A 73 12.90 -2.38 -6.36
CA ALA A 73 13.49 -3.33 -5.42
C ALA A 73 13.92 -4.65 -6.09
N LEU A 74 13.12 -5.17 -7.03
CA LEU A 74 13.40 -6.40 -7.77
C LEU A 74 14.46 -6.21 -8.87
N THR A 75 14.44 -5.04 -9.53
CA THR A 75 15.36 -4.75 -10.65
C THR A 75 16.76 -4.38 -10.17
N PHE A 76 16.85 -3.66 -9.05
CA PHE A 76 18.10 -3.10 -8.54
C PHE A 76 18.50 -3.72 -7.19
N SER A 77 18.34 -5.04 -7.07
CA SER A 77 18.57 -5.81 -5.83
C SER A 77 19.98 -5.66 -5.25
N ASP A 78 20.96 -5.34 -6.10
CA ASP A 78 22.37 -5.27 -5.74
C ASP A 78 22.79 -3.91 -5.16
N ILE A 79 21.91 -2.90 -5.22
CA ILE A 79 22.17 -1.55 -4.70
C ILE A 79 21.99 -1.52 -3.17
N THR A 80 22.87 -0.79 -2.48
CA THR A 80 22.78 -0.59 -1.03
C THR A 80 21.64 0.36 -0.64
N ALA A 81 21.17 0.25 0.61
CA ALA A 81 19.98 0.98 1.09
C ALA A 81 19.97 2.50 0.82
N PRO A 82 21.07 3.24 1.00
CA PRO A 82 21.05 4.69 0.79
C PRO A 82 20.74 5.11 -0.65
N GLY A 83 21.09 4.28 -1.64
CA GLY A 83 20.77 4.53 -3.06
C GLY A 83 19.44 3.93 -3.47
N LEU A 84 19.10 2.75 -2.94
CA LEU A 84 17.91 2.02 -3.34
C LEU A 84 16.61 2.63 -2.80
N LEU A 85 16.60 3.13 -1.56
CA LEU A 85 15.39 3.70 -0.95
C LEU A 85 14.89 4.96 -1.68
N PRO A 86 15.72 5.97 -2.01
CA PRO A 86 15.27 7.10 -2.83
C PRO A 86 14.78 6.68 -4.22
N LEU A 87 15.41 5.67 -4.84
CA LEU A 87 14.98 5.14 -6.13
C LEU A 87 13.60 4.48 -6.03
N MET A 88 13.35 3.68 -4.99
CA MET A 88 12.04 3.09 -4.72
C MET A 88 10.98 4.16 -4.48
N ILE A 89 11.30 5.20 -3.72
CA ILE A 89 10.40 6.35 -3.49
C ILE A 89 10.10 7.07 -4.81
N GLY A 90 11.12 7.36 -5.62
CA GLY A 90 10.98 7.99 -6.93
C GLY A 90 10.10 7.17 -7.87
N ALA A 91 10.37 5.87 -7.97
CA ALA A 91 9.56 4.94 -8.78
C ALA A 91 8.10 4.88 -8.29
N SER A 92 7.89 4.88 -6.96
CA SER A 92 6.54 4.93 -6.38
C SER A 92 5.81 6.24 -6.70
N ILE A 93 6.49 7.39 -6.65
CA ILE A 93 5.89 8.69 -6.98
C ILE A 93 5.48 8.71 -8.45
N LEU A 94 6.37 8.28 -9.35
CA LEU A 94 6.11 8.30 -10.80
C LEU A 94 4.94 7.39 -11.17
N THR A 95 4.91 6.16 -10.64
CA THR A 95 3.84 5.21 -10.92
C THR A 95 2.51 5.61 -10.29
N GLY A 96 2.52 6.12 -9.05
CA GLY A 96 1.32 6.67 -8.41
C GLY A 96 0.76 7.89 -9.14
N ALA A 97 1.64 8.80 -9.57
CA ALA A 97 1.25 9.98 -10.36
C ALA A 97 0.69 9.59 -11.73
N PHE A 98 1.33 8.63 -12.40
CA PHE A 98 0.81 8.06 -13.65
C PHE A 98 -0.59 7.47 -13.44
N TRP A 99 -0.81 6.74 -12.35
CA TRP A 99 -2.13 6.17 -12.04
C TRP A 99 -3.19 7.24 -11.80
N ALA A 100 -2.85 8.31 -11.07
CA ALA A 100 -3.74 9.45 -10.89
C ALA A 100 -4.07 10.13 -12.22
N LEU A 101 -3.10 10.22 -13.14
CA LEU A 101 -3.28 10.80 -14.46
C LEU A 101 -4.29 10.01 -15.30
N LEU A 102 -4.31 8.67 -15.19
CA LEU A 102 -5.28 7.82 -15.89
C LEU A 102 -6.73 8.18 -15.55
N ALA A 103 -7.00 8.60 -14.31
CA ALA A 103 -8.33 9.06 -13.90
C ALA A 103 -8.56 10.55 -14.24
N ALA A 104 -7.51 11.37 -14.16
CA ALA A 104 -7.60 12.81 -14.35
C ALA A 104 -7.79 13.22 -15.82
N VAL A 105 -7.15 12.51 -16.76
CA VAL A 105 -7.23 12.84 -18.20
C VAL A 105 -8.65 12.71 -18.76
N PRO A 106 -9.39 11.59 -18.54
CA PRO A 106 -10.77 11.47 -19.02
C PRO A 106 -11.70 12.53 -18.44
N ARG A 107 -11.46 12.93 -17.20
CA ARG A 107 -12.19 14.03 -16.57
C ARG A 107 -11.88 15.37 -17.25
N ALA A 108 -10.59 15.69 -17.42
CA ALA A 108 -10.15 16.98 -17.95
C ALA A 108 -10.53 17.18 -19.43
N LEU A 109 -10.47 16.10 -20.23
CA LEU A 109 -10.71 16.17 -21.68
C LEU A 109 -12.18 15.88 -22.06
N TRP A 110 -12.84 14.96 -21.36
CA TRP A 110 -14.16 14.46 -21.76
C TRP A 110 -15.25 14.67 -20.71
N GLY A 111 -14.95 15.30 -19.57
CA GLY A 111 -15.94 15.57 -18.53
C GLY A 111 -16.49 14.30 -17.86
N VAL A 112 -15.75 13.19 -17.92
CA VAL A 112 -16.15 11.93 -17.28
C VAL A 112 -16.19 12.11 -15.76
N ASN A 113 -17.16 11.47 -15.12
CA ASN A 113 -17.29 11.48 -13.66
C ASN A 113 -16.04 10.86 -13.00
N GLU A 114 -15.30 11.70 -12.28
CA GLU A 114 -14.06 11.36 -11.59
C GLU A 114 -14.23 10.31 -10.47
N ILE A 115 -15.40 10.27 -9.83
CA ILE A 115 -15.69 9.28 -8.78
C ILE A 115 -15.73 7.89 -9.39
N ILE A 116 -16.41 7.75 -10.53
CA ILE A 116 -16.55 6.45 -11.20
C ILE A 116 -15.21 6.00 -11.76
N THR A 117 -14.47 6.87 -12.45
CA THR A 117 -13.17 6.50 -13.05
C THR A 117 -12.15 6.11 -12.00
N THR A 118 -12.03 6.88 -10.92
CA THR A 118 -11.09 6.57 -9.83
C THR A 118 -11.46 5.27 -9.10
N LEU A 119 -12.75 5.03 -8.84
CA LEU A 119 -13.22 3.79 -8.23
C LEU A 119 -12.94 2.57 -9.12
N LEU A 120 -13.25 2.65 -10.41
CA LEU A 120 -13.02 1.54 -11.35
C LEU A 120 -11.52 1.24 -11.49
N LEU A 121 -10.67 2.26 -11.48
CA LEU A 121 -9.22 2.11 -11.54
C LEU A 121 -8.62 1.47 -10.28
N ASN A 122 -9.28 1.51 -9.12
CA ASN A 122 -8.82 0.75 -7.94
C ASN A 122 -8.85 -0.75 -8.22
N TYR A 123 -9.94 -1.27 -8.79
CA TYR A 123 -10.05 -2.69 -9.15
C TYR A 123 -8.99 -3.09 -10.17
N VAL A 124 -8.74 -2.25 -11.16
CA VAL A 124 -7.69 -2.49 -12.16
C VAL A 124 -6.32 -2.55 -11.49
N ALA A 125 -6.02 -1.68 -10.52
CA ALA A 125 -4.75 -1.69 -9.79
C ALA A 125 -4.56 -2.97 -8.98
N ILE A 126 -5.60 -3.41 -8.27
CA ILE A 126 -5.58 -4.65 -7.48
C ILE A 126 -5.35 -5.86 -8.40
N LEU A 127 -6.07 -5.92 -9.53
CA LEU A 127 -5.89 -6.97 -10.53
C LEU A 127 -4.51 -6.92 -11.19
N ALA A 128 -3.94 -5.74 -11.39
CA ALA A 128 -2.58 -5.58 -11.91
C ALA A 128 -1.54 -6.13 -10.92
N VAL A 129 -1.68 -5.84 -9.63
CA VAL A 129 -0.83 -6.46 -8.59
C VAL A 129 -0.96 -7.98 -8.62
N ALA A 130 -2.19 -8.50 -8.66
CA ALA A 130 -2.43 -9.94 -8.70
C ALA A 130 -1.80 -10.59 -9.94
N TYR A 131 -1.92 -9.95 -11.11
CA TYR A 131 -1.30 -10.40 -12.35
C TYR A 131 0.23 -10.43 -12.25
N LEU A 132 0.85 -9.38 -11.72
CA LEU A 132 2.30 -9.30 -11.58
C LEU A 132 2.83 -10.42 -10.70
N VAL A 133 2.20 -10.63 -9.56
CA VAL A 133 2.64 -11.61 -8.55
C VAL A 133 2.37 -13.06 -8.97
N THR A 134 1.36 -13.31 -9.81
CA THR A 134 1.08 -14.65 -10.36
C THR A 134 1.81 -14.96 -11.66
N GLY A 135 2.23 -13.92 -12.39
CA GLY A 135 2.91 -14.01 -13.68
C GLY A 135 4.35 -13.51 -13.60
N PRO A 136 4.68 -12.32 -14.15
CA PRO A 136 6.07 -11.88 -14.36
C PRO A 136 6.96 -11.82 -13.12
N TRP A 137 6.40 -11.53 -11.94
CA TRP A 137 7.15 -11.38 -10.68
C TRP A 137 7.00 -12.60 -9.78
N ARG A 138 6.41 -13.68 -10.27
CA ARG A 138 6.24 -14.90 -9.49
C ARG A 138 7.60 -15.44 -9.05
N SER A 139 7.75 -15.66 -7.75
CA SER A 139 8.97 -16.21 -7.18
C SER A 139 9.25 -17.61 -7.70
N ALA A 140 10.50 -17.87 -8.09
CA ALA A 140 10.98 -19.22 -8.42
C ALA A 140 11.04 -20.12 -7.17
N THR A 141 11.20 -19.53 -5.99
CA THR A 141 11.39 -20.24 -4.71
C THR A 141 10.06 -20.41 -3.95
N GLY A 142 9.00 -19.69 -4.36
CA GLY A 142 7.74 -19.57 -3.64
C GLY A 142 6.80 -20.78 -3.68
N LEU A 143 7.25 -22.00 -4.01
CA LEU A 143 6.43 -23.23 -4.00
C LEU A 143 5.03 -23.08 -4.69
N ASN A 144 4.95 -22.31 -5.78
CA ASN A 144 3.71 -21.96 -6.50
C ASN A 144 2.72 -21.04 -5.77
N PHE A 145 3.09 -20.47 -4.63
CA PHE A 145 2.31 -19.38 -4.03
C PHE A 145 2.45 -18.09 -4.85
N PRO A 146 1.39 -17.25 -4.93
CA PRO A 146 1.46 -15.96 -5.59
C PRO A 146 2.22 -14.98 -4.68
N VAL A 147 3.54 -15.03 -4.74
CA VAL A 147 4.47 -14.13 -4.03
C VAL A 147 5.63 -13.75 -4.94
N THR A 148 6.23 -12.58 -4.70
CA THR A 148 7.48 -12.19 -5.36
C THR A 148 8.69 -12.78 -4.65
N ASP A 149 9.85 -12.70 -5.29
CA ASP A 149 11.11 -12.98 -4.61
C ASP A 149 11.32 -12.02 -3.43
N LEU A 150 12.11 -12.48 -2.45
CA LEU A 150 12.43 -11.69 -1.27
C LEU A 150 13.26 -10.47 -1.68
N PHE A 151 12.82 -9.29 -1.24
CA PHE A 151 13.56 -8.06 -1.46
C PHE A 151 14.89 -8.07 -0.69
N GLY A 152 15.96 -7.62 -1.35
CA GLY A 152 17.31 -7.58 -0.78
C GLY A 152 17.42 -6.69 0.47
N PRO A 153 18.50 -6.80 1.26
CA PRO A 153 18.65 -6.08 2.52
C PRO A 153 18.61 -4.55 2.37
N GLY A 154 18.98 -4.02 1.19
CA GLY A 154 18.91 -2.59 0.87
C GLY A 154 17.50 -2.01 0.75
N THR A 155 16.45 -2.84 0.78
CA THR A 155 15.07 -2.40 0.49
C THR A 155 14.26 -2.02 1.73
N ARG A 156 14.84 -2.23 2.93
CA ARG A 156 14.14 -2.09 4.19
C ARG A 156 14.73 -0.95 5.01
N LEU A 157 13.84 -0.19 5.64
CA LEU A 157 14.24 0.72 6.70
C LEU A 157 14.67 -0.08 7.94
N PRO A 158 15.60 0.44 8.76
CA PRO A 158 15.97 -0.19 10.01
C PRO A 158 14.73 -0.32 10.93
N ALA A 159 14.56 -1.48 11.53
CA ALA A 159 13.49 -1.70 12.50
C ALA A 159 13.77 -0.90 13.79
N LEU A 160 12.70 -0.37 14.39
CA LEU A 160 12.76 0.26 15.72
C LEU A 160 12.68 -0.85 16.78
N GLY A 161 13.70 -0.93 17.66
CA GLY A 161 13.77 -1.92 18.75
C GLY A 161 14.32 -3.28 18.31
N GLY A 162 15.54 -3.30 17.78
CA GLY A 162 16.22 -4.51 17.31
C GLY A 162 16.41 -5.59 18.38
#